data_AF-A0A4W5MAU7-F1
#
_entry.id   AF-A0A4W5MAU7-F1
#
_cell.length_a   1.000
_cell.length_b   1.000
_cell.length_c   1.000
_cell.angle_alpha   90.00
_cell.angle_beta   90.00
_cell.angle_gamma   90.00
#
_symmetry.space_group_name_H-M   'P 1'
#
loop_
_entity.id
_entity.type
_entity.pdbx_description
1 polymer ?
#
loop_
_entity_poly.entity_id
_entity_poly.type
_entity_poly.pdbx_seq_one_letter_code
_entity_poly.pdbx_strand_id
1 'polypeptide(L)'
;VTFQTTVKLFTSGDCLTGQITVDVSKETKIKSLTFLAKGKATVRWTEHYGQYTTVVYYASEKYFKIENNILKKGRGNGNVWHSHLSS
;
A
#
# COMPACT_ATOMS: atom_id res chain seq x y z
N VAL A 1 -1.74 8.92 7.30
CA VAL A 1 -1.15 8.84 5.93
C VAL A 1 -1.90 9.83 5.08
N THR A 2 -1.22 10.86 4.61
CA THR A 2 -1.78 11.85 3.69
C THR A 2 -1.08 11.70 2.35
N PHE A 3 -1.83 11.71 1.26
CA PHE A 3 -1.27 11.72 -0.09
C PHE A 3 -1.25 13.17 -0.58
N GLN A 4 -0.13 13.62 -1.12
CA GLN A 4 0.01 14.99 -1.62
C GLN A 4 -0.41 15.01 -3.09
N THR A 5 -1.70 15.14 -3.38
CA THR A 5 -2.16 15.43 -4.75
C THR A 5 -3.50 16.14 -4.79
N THR A 6 -3.68 17.00 -5.80
CA THR A 6 -4.92 17.74 -6.08
C THR A 6 -5.89 16.94 -6.96
N VAL A 7 -5.44 15.82 -7.56
CA VAL A 7 -6.25 14.97 -8.47
C VAL A 7 -6.39 13.55 -7.90
N LYS A 8 -7.63 13.06 -7.74
CA LYS A 8 -7.92 11.79 -7.05
C LYS A 8 -7.74 10.52 -7.90
N LEU A 9 -7.22 10.62 -9.12
CA LEU A 9 -7.10 9.52 -10.08
C LEU A 9 -5.64 9.28 -10.43
N PHE A 10 -5.24 8.02 -10.45
CA PHE A 10 -3.90 7.56 -10.81
C PHE A 10 -4.02 6.51 -11.92
N THR A 11 -3.00 6.48 -12.77
CA THR A 11 -2.87 5.60 -13.92
C THR A 11 -1.54 4.84 -13.86
N SER A 12 -1.36 3.90 -14.79
CA SER A 12 -0.12 3.13 -14.85
C SER A 12 1.06 4.04 -15.15
N GLY A 13 2.09 4.00 -14.30
CA GLY A 13 3.29 4.83 -14.43
C GLY A 13 3.29 6.08 -13.54
N ASP A 14 2.16 6.44 -12.94
CA ASP A 14 2.10 7.59 -12.03
C ASP A 14 2.87 7.33 -10.73
N CYS A 15 3.55 8.38 -10.24
CA CYS A 15 4.21 8.36 -8.94
C CYS A 15 3.25 8.86 -7.85
N LEU A 16 2.93 8.01 -6.88
CA LEU A 16 2.14 8.37 -5.71
C LEU A 16 3.05 8.80 -4.56
N THR A 17 2.99 10.10 -4.21
CA THR A 17 3.74 10.67 -3.09
C THR A 17 2.82 10.98 -1.90
N GLY A 18 3.36 10.88 -0.70
CA GLY A 18 2.60 11.10 0.53
C GLY A 18 3.48 11.14 1.77
N GLN A 19 2.87 11.50 2.90
CA GLN A 19 3.53 11.63 4.19
C GLN A 19 2.81 10.77 5.24
N ILE A 20 3.61 10.17 6.12
CA ILE A 20 3.12 9.44 7.29
C ILE A 20 3.57 10.21 8.53
N THR A 21 2.62 10.81 9.24
CA THR A 21 2.85 11.52 10.50
C THR A 21 2.32 10.65 11.65
N VAL A 22 3.10 10.56 12.73
CA VAL A 22 2.75 9.83 13.95
C VAL A 22 3.00 10.75 15.14
N ASP A 23 1.93 11.24 15.76
CA ASP A 23 2.01 12.10 16.95
C ASP A 23 1.75 11.28 18.22
N VAL A 24 2.60 11.46 19.23
CA VAL A 24 2.52 10.75 20.52
C VAL A 24 2.57 11.73 21.68
N SER A 25 1.73 11.54 22.69
CA SER A 25 1.63 12.43 23.85
C SER A 25 2.50 12.01 25.05
N LYS A 26 3.11 10.83 24.97
CA LYS A 26 3.96 10.23 26.00
C LYS A 26 4.89 9.19 25.37
N GLU A 27 5.87 8.73 26.14
CA GLU A 27 6.82 7.71 25.68
C GLU A 27 6.08 6.48 25.14
N THR A 28 6.33 6.17 23.87
CA THR A 28 5.66 5.09 23.14
C THR A 28 6.70 4.26 22.41
N LYS A 29 6.77 2.96 22.72
CA LYS A 29 7.68 2.01 22.08
C LYS A 29 7.08 1.46 20.80
N ILE A 30 7.52 1.97 19.65
CA ILE A 30 7.13 1.47 18.33
C ILE A 30 8.12 0.39 17.89
N LYS A 31 7.63 -0.84 17.62
CA LYS A 31 8.46 -1.95 17.14
C LYS A 31 8.73 -1.87 15.65
N SER A 32 7.70 -1.53 14.88
CA SER A 32 7.76 -1.34 13.44
C SER A 32 6.63 -0.46 12.95
N LEU A 33 6.87 0.23 11.84
CA LEU A 33 5.88 0.93 11.04
C LEU A 33 6.06 0.46 9.60
N THR A 34 5.02 -0.14 9.02
CA THR A 34 5.06 -0.69 7.66
C THR A 34 3.92 -0.09 6.85
N PHE A 35 4.24 0.37 5.65
CA PHE A 35 3.29 0.83 4.65
C PHE A 35 3.01 -0.31 3.66
N LEU A 36 1.74 -0.57 3.39
CA LEU A 36 1.30 -1.61 2.47
C LEU A 36 0.24 -1.03 1.53
N ALA A 37 0.56 -0.97 0.24
CA ALA A 37 -0.36 -0.56 -0.80
C ALA A 37 -0.70 -1.75 -1.69
N LYS A 38 -2.00 -1.95 -1.99
CA LYS A 38 -2.48 -3.07 -2.80
C LYS A 38 -3.52 -2.57 -3.81
N GLY A 39 -3.40 -3.03 -5.04
CA GLY A 39 -4.42 -2.89 -6.07
C GLY A 39 -4.86 -4.27 -6.54
N LYS A 40 -6.16 -4.56 -6.47
CA LYS A 40 -6.75 -5.82 -6.94
C LYS A 40 -8.11 -5.56 -7.57
N ALA A 41 -8.35 -6.03 -8.79
CA ALA A 41 -9.70 -6.14 -9.34
C ALA A 41 -10.28 -7.51 -9.04
N THR A 42 -11.59 -7.55 -8.85
CA THR A 42 -12.36 -8.79 -8.79
C THR A 42 -13.59 -8.58 -9.64
N VAL A 43 -13.80 -9.47 -10.60
CA VAL A 43 -14.96 -9.45 -11.50
C VAL A 43 -15.81 -10.67 -11.24
N ARG A 44 -17.11 -10.51 -11.45
CA ARG A 44 -18.12 -11.56 -11.33
C ARG A 44 -18.99 -11.49 -12.58
N TRP A 45 -19.22 -12.62 -13.21
CA TRP A 45 -20.19 -12.72 -14.30
C TRP A 45 -20.99 -14.01 -14.17
N THR A 46 -22.14 -14.00 -14.84
CA THR A 46 -23.07 -15.11 -14.83
C THR A 46 -23.27 -15.55 -16.27
N GLU A 47 -23.20 -16.86 -16.51
CA GLU A 47 -23.49 -17.45 -17.82
C GLU A 47 -24.73 -18.34 -17.69
N HIS A 48 -25.63 -18.23 -18.66
CA HIS A 48 -26.87 -19.00 -18.72
C HIS A 48 -26.77 -20.01 -19.86
N TYR A 49 -26.99 -21.28 -19.54
CA TYR A 49 -26.98 -22.40 -20.46
C TYR A 49 -28.39 -23.01 -20.52
N GLY A 50 -29.14 -22.66 -21.57
CA GLY A 50 -30.54 -23.06 -21.68
C GLY A 50 -31.41 -22.49 -20.56
N GLN A 51 -32.55 -23.13 -20.29
CA GLN A 51 -33.58 -22.59 -19.40
C GLN A 51 -33.28 -22.80 -17.91
N TYR A 52 -32.44 -23.76 -17.55
CA TYR A 52 -32.29 -24.23 -16.17
C TYR A 52 -30.87 -24.15 -15.61
N THR A 53 -29.85 -23.95 -16.44
CA THR A 53 -28.47 -23.93 -15.98
C THR A 53 -27.96 -22.51 -15.94
N THR A 54 -27.60 -22.05 -14.75
CA THR A 54 -26.95 -20.76 -14.54
C THR A 54 -25.66 -21.01 -13.76
N VAL A 55 -24.54 -20.55 -14.30
CA VAL A 55 -23.23 -20.68 -13.67
C VAL A 55 -22.71 -19.29 -13.33
N VAL A 56 -22.20 -19.13 -12.11
CA VAL A 56 -21.60 -17.88 -11.65
C VAL A 56 -20.10 -18.06 -11.57
N TYR A 57 -19.38 -17.20 -12.28
CA TYR A 57 -17.93 -17.17 -12.33
C TYR A 57 -17.38 -15.95 -11.60
N TYR A 58 -16.14 -16.11 -11.12
CA TYR A 58 -15.38 -15.05 -10.49
C TYR A 58 -13.96 -15.08 -11.05
N ALA A 59 -13.40 -13.91 -11.34
CA ALA A 59 -11.99 -13.76 -11.62
C ALA A 59 -11.41 -12.61 -10.80
N SER A 60 -10.11 -12.68 -10.54
CA SER A 60 -9.41 -11.74 -9.66
C SER A 60 -8.03 -11.50 -10.20
N GLU A 61 -7.66 -10.23 -10.35
CA GLU A 61 -6.34 -9.83 -10.84
C GLU A 61 -5.67 -8.88 -9.84
N LYS A 62 -4.38 -9.09 -9.56
CA LYS A 62 -3.61 -8.24 -8.65
C LYS A 62 -2.72 -7.33 -9.49
N TYR A 63 -2.96 -6.02 -9.44
CA TYR A 63 -2.17 -5.04 -10.19
C TYR A 63 -0.86 -4.68 -9.50
N PHE A 64 -0.89 -4.49 -8.17
CA PHE A 64 0.31 -4.19 -7.41
C PHE A 64 0.17 -4.61 -5.94
N LYS A 65 1.32 -4.91 -5.35
CA LYS A 65 1.49 -5.06 -3.90
C LYS A 65 2.85 -4.45 -3.53
N ILE A 66 2.81 -3.29 -2.90
CA ILE A 66 4.01 -2.56 -2.47
C ILE A 66 4.06 -2.61 -0.95
N GLU A 67 5.19 -3.04 -0.39
CA GLU A 67 5.38 -3.15 1.04
C GLU A 67 6.69 -2.46 1.43
N ASN A 68 6.60 -1.40 2.22
CA ASN A 68 7.73 -0.58 2.64
C ASN A 68 7.81 -0.56 4.17
N ASN A 69 8.94 -0.96 4.72
CA ASN A 69 9.21 -0.85 6.16
C ASN A 69 9.71 0.58 6.46
N ILE A 70 8.81 1.42 6.96
CA ILE A 70 9.06 2.83 7.27
C ILE A 70 9.91 2.96 8.53
N LEU A 71 9.62 2.15 9.54
CA LEU A 71 10.43 2.03 10.77
C LEU A 71 10.54 0.55 11.12
N LYS A 72 11.74 0.10 11.48
CA LYS A 72 11.94 -1.23 12.06
C LYS A 72 13.01 -1.10 13.12
N LYS A 73 12.74 -1.56 14.35
CA LYS A 73 13.75 -1.60 15.40
C LYS A 73 14.91 -2.50 14.94
N GLY A 74 16.08 -1.89 14.71
CA GLY A 74 17.31 -2.63 14.48
C GLY A 74 17.64 -3.51 15.68
N ARG A 75 18.11 -4.74 15.45
CA ARG A 75 18.82 -5.49 16.49
C ARG A 75 20.11 -4.69 16.74
N GLY A 76 20.26 -4.16 17.95
CA GLY A 76 21.13 -3.00 18.21
C GLY A 76 22.57 -3.13 17.74
N ASN A 77 23.05 -2.11 17.06
CA ASN A 77 24.23 -1.34 17.46
C ASN A 77 24.12 0.07 16.85
N GLY A 78 24.54 1.09 17.59
CA GLY A 78 24.27 2.49 17.26
C GLY A 78 24.85 2.89 15.90
N ASN A 79 23.97 3.29 14.97
CA ASN A 79 24.39 3.86 13.69
C ASN A 79 23.85 5.29 13.60
N VAL A 80 24.79 6.23 13.66
CA VAL A 80 24.60 7.67 13.42
C VAL A 80 24.12 7.85 11.98
N TRP A 81 23.01 8.55 11.79
CA TRP A 81 22.52 8.92 10.46
C TRP A 81 23.31 10.15 9.96
N HIS A 82 24.30 9.93 9.10
CA HIS A 82 24.83 10.99 8.26
C HIS A 82 23.94 11.13 7.03
N SER A 83 23.12 12.19 6.98
CA SER A 83 22.50 12.62 5.73
C SER A 83 23.56 13.35 4.91
N HIS A 84 24.10 12.69 3.89
CA HIS A 84 24.81 13.38 2.82
C HIS A 84 23.76 13.92 1.84
N LEU A 85 23.51 15.23 1.89
CA LEU A 85 22.88 15.96 0.81
C LEU A 85 23.96 16.20 -0.26
N SER A 86 23.78 15.66 -1.45
CA SER A 86 24.45 16.18 -2.65
C SER A 86 23.43 17.00 -3.44
N SER A 87 23.83 18.24 -3.72
CA SER A 87 23.16 19.25 -4.55
C SER A 87 22.73 18.72 -5.92
#